data_AF-A0A938AIR6-F1
#
_entry.id   AF-A0A938AIR6-F1
#
_cell.length_a   1.000
_cell.length_b   1.000
_cell.length_c   1.000
_cell.angle_alpha   90.00
_cell.angle_beta   90.00
_cell.angle_gamma   90.00
#
_symmetry.space_group_name_H-M   'P 1'
#
loop_
_entity.id
_entity.type
_entity.pdbx_description
1 polymer ?
#
loop_
_entity_poly.entity_id
_entity_poly.type
_entity_poly.pdbx_seq_one_letter_code
_entity_poly.pdbx_strand_id
1 'polypeptide(L)'
;MVTLVPSHATTINSQLGDVPSQARVIVVDISDIPSLAVDLTDDKIQELWEQPIQKVITELQDAHSSGCKRIVVVTPLIGMSGAAGYSAQAAVAEAARIVVKSAARQWGKDGIVVNAVALESAAYGIDESVAGPVSIAPRAMTNEVSAKGIVQWLCSEAAGDVTGQTFIVDGGSWM
;
A
#
# COMPACT_ATOMS: atom_id res chain seq x y z
N MET A 1 21.75 11.43 -21.21
CA MET A 1 20.66 10.44 -21.07
C MET A 1 20.24 10.46 -19.62
N VAL A 2 19.07 11.03 -19.30
CA VAL A 2 18.52 10.92 -17.94
C VAL A 2 17.94 9.51 -17.86
N THR A 3 18.60 8.63 -17.12
CA THR A 3 18.07 7.30 -16.81
C THR A 3 16.83 7.52 -15.94
N LEU A 4 15.63 7.29 -16.49
CA LEU A 4 14.39 7.34 -15.71
C LEU A 4 14.47 6.23 -14.66
N VAL A 5 14.63 6.59 -13.39
CA VAL A 5 14.50 5.66 -12.28
C VAL A 5 13.03 5.24 -12.22
N PRO A 6 12.70 3.93 -12.26
CA PRO A 6 11.33 3.46 -12.13
C PRO A 6 10.72 3.95 -10.81
N SER A 7 9.43 4.31 -10.82
CA SER A 7 8.74 4.66 -9.56
C SER A 7 8.77 3.47 -8.59
N HIS A 8 8.71 3.74 -7.28
CA HIS A 8 8.63 2.70 -6.25
C HIS A 8 7.50 1.71 -6.53
N ALA A 9 6.34 2.19 -6.97
CA ALA A 9 5.22 1.35 -7.37
C ALA A 9 5.57 0.37 -8.51
N THR A 10 6.36 0.80 -9.49
CA THR A 10 6.82 -0.06 -10.59
C THR A 10 7.77 -1.15 -10.09
N THR A 11 8.71 -0.78 -9.22
CA THR A 11 9.66 -1.71 -8.60
C THR A 11 8.94 -2.74 -7.74
N ILE A 12 8.03 -2.31 -6.86
CA ILE A 12 7.21 -3.21 -6.03
C ILE A 12 6.42 -4.18 -6.91
N ASN A 13 5.72 -3.69 -7.94
CA ASN A 13 4.96 -4.54 -8.85
C ASN A 13 5.81 -5.65 -9.49
N SER A 14 7.04 -5.34 -9.91
CA SER A 14 7.95 -6.33 -10.52
C SER A 14 8.33 -7.48 -9.59
N GLN A 15 8.24 -7.28 -8.27
CA GLN A 15 8.61 -8.27 -7.25
C GLN A 15 7.45 -9.20 -6.86
N LEU A 16 6.20 -8.85 -7.17
CA LEU A 16 5.00 -9.60 -6.76
C LEU A 16 4.70 -10.80 -7.66
N GLY A 17 5.32 -10.86 -8.84
CA GLY A 17 5.10 -11.92 -9.83
C GLY A 17 3.75 -11.81 -10.54
N ASP A 18 3.35 -12.88 -11.24
CA ASP A 18 2.13 -12.87 -12.04
C ASP A 18 0.87 -12.86 -11.16
N VAL A 19 -0.08 -12.00 -11.53
CA VAL A 19 -1.38 -11.87 -10.88
C VAL A 19 -2.41 -12.69 -11.67
N PRO A 20 -3.18 -13.59 -11.02
CA PRO A 20 -4.26 -14.32 -11.68
C PRO A 20 -5.26 -13.39 -12.39
N SER A 21 -5.89 -13.86 -13.47
CA SER A 21 -6.82 -13.03 -14.27
C SER A 21 -8.04 -12.50 -13.50
N GLN A 22 -8.48 -13.20 -12.45
CA GLN A 22 -9.57 -12.78 -11.56
C GLN A 22 -9.09 -11.96 -10.36
N ALA A 23 -7.81 -11.60 -10.30
CA ALA A 23 -7.23 -10.84 -9.22
C ALA A 23 -6.69 -9.49 -9.71
N ARG A 24 -6.63 -8.52 -8.80
CA ARG A 24 -5.97 -7.23 -9.01
C ARG A 24 -5.06 -6.92 -7.83
N VAL A 25 -3.86 -6.44 -8.13
CA VAL A 25 -2.97 -5.80 -7.17
C VAL A 25 -2.87 -4.32 -7.51
N ILE A 26 -3.09 -3.48 -6.51
CA ILE A 26 -3.06 -2.02 -6.58
C ILE A 26 -1.93 -1.57 -5.68
N VAL A 27 -0.88 -0.96 -6.23
CA VAL A 27 0.22 -0.42 -5.40
C VAL A 27 -0.01 1.07 -5.24
N VAL A 28 -0.20 1.51 -3.99
CA VAL A 28 -0.40 2.92 -3.66
C VAL A 28 0.85 3.71 -4.06
N ASP A 29 0.69 4.63 -5.00
CA ASP A 29 1.79 5.41 -5.56
C ASP A 29 1.99 6.69 -4.74
N ILE A 30 3.12 6.82 -4.05
CA ILE A 30 3.44 7.98 -3.20
C ILE A 30 4.81 8.55 -3.54
N SER A 31 4.98 9.86 -3.29
CA SER A 31 6.28 10.53 -3.37
C SER A 31 7.17 10.13 -2.18
N ASP A 32 8.45 9.90 -2.44
CA ASP A 32 9.50 9.67 -1.45
C ASP A 32 10.12 10.97 -0.91
N ILE A 33 9.70 12.12 -1.43
CA ILE A 33 10.20 13.44 -1.03
C ILE A 33 9.53 13.86 0.28
N PRO A 34 10.31 14.16 1.35
CA PRO A 34 9.73 14.68 2.58
C PRO A 34 9.03 16.03 2.37
N SER A 35 7.85 16.17 2.97
CA SER A 35 7.14 17.44 3.13
C SER A 35 6.58 17.54 4.54
N LEU A 36 6.96 18.59 5.26
CA LEU A 36 6.43 18.84 6.60
C LEU A 36 4.95 19.21 6.52
N ALA A 37 4.19 18.87 7.56
CA ALA A 37 2.76 19.17 7.64
C ALA A 37 2.47 20.67 7.56
N VAL A 38 3.34 21.51 8.11
CA VAL A 38 3.23 22.98 8.05
C VAL A 38 3.47 23.55 6.66
N ASP A 39 4.11 22.79 5.77
CA ASP A 39 4.43 23.21 4.41
C ASP A 39 3.46 22.66 3.36
N LEU A 40 2.36 22.01 3.80
CA LEU A 40 1.31 21.49 2.92
C LEU A 40 0.38 22.62 2.47
N THR A 41 0.69 23.18 1.31
CA THR A 41 -0.19 24.07 0.55
C THR A 41 -1.30 23.26 -0.14
N ASP A 42 -2.35 23.93 -0.61
CA ASP A 42 -3.43 23.28 -1.39
C ASP A 42 -2.89 22.49 -2.58
N ASP A 43 -1.94 23.07 -3.34
CA ASP A 43 -1.30 22.39 -4.48
C ASP A 43 -0.56 21.12 -4.05
N LYS A 44 0.16 21.15 -2.92
CA LYS A 44 0.84 19.98 -2.38
C LYS A 44 -0.13 18.94 -1.84
N ILE A 45 -1.25 19.35 -1.24
CA ILE A 45 -2.30 18.42 -0.81
C ILE A 45 -2.92 17.74 -2.03
N GLN A 46 -3.21 18.50 -3.08
CA GLN A 46 -3.72 17.97 -4.32
C GLN A 46 -2.77 16.92 -4.92
N GLU A 47 -1.48 17.24 -5.01
CA GLU A 47 -0.45 16.39 -5.61
C GLU A 47 -0.08 15.18 -4.74
N LEU A 48 0.22 15.40 -3.46
CA LEU A 48 0.78 14.37 -2.58
C LEU A 48 -0.27 13.52 -1.88
N TRP A 49 -1.52 14.00 -1.80
CA TRP A 49 -2.62 13.29 -1.15
C TRP A 49 -3.75 12.95 -2.11
N GLU A 50 -4.45 13.96 -2.63
CA GLU A 50 -5.72 13.73 -3.31
C GLU A 50 -5.57 12.94 -4.61
N GLN A 51 -4.59 13.27 -5.46
CA GLN A 51 -4.35 12.55 -6.71
C GLN A 51 -3.97 11.07 -6.47
N PRO A 52 -3.04 10.73 -5.56
CA PRO A 52 -2.75 9.35 -5.19
C PRO A 52 -3.97 8.56 -4.72
N ILE A 53 -4.78 9.11 -3.81
CA ILE A 53 -5.95 8.37 -3.32
C ILE A 53 -7.05 8.26 -4.38
N GLN A 54 -7.22 9.28 -5.24
CA GLN A 54 -8.13 9.21 -6.39
C GLN A 54 -7.71 8.09 -7.36
N LYS A 55 -6.41 7.91 -7.60
CA LYS A 55 -5.89 6.81 -8.44
C LYS A 55 -6.22 5.45 -7.81
N VAL A 56 -6.00 5.28 -6.50
CA VAL A 56 -6.36 4.03 -5.79
C VAL A 56 -7.86 3.74 -5.89
N ILE A 57 -8.71 4.75 -5.70
CA ILE A 57 -10.17 4.62 -5.83
C ILE A 57 -10.57 4.23 -7.26
N THR A 58 -9.94 4.84 -8.27
CA THR A 58 -10.18 4.53 -9.68
C THR A 58 -9.78 3.08 -10.00
N GLU A 59 -8.60 2.63 -9.57
CA GLU A 59 -8.16 1.24 -9.80
C GLU A 59 -9.06 0.22 -9.08
N LEU A 60 -9.60 0.58 -7.90
CA LEU A 60 -10.59 -0.23 -7.19
C LEU A 60 -11.90 -0.35 -7.97
N GLN A 61 -12.40 0.76 -8.53
CA GLN A 61 -13.59 0.79 -9.37
C GLN A 61 -13.39 -0.02 -10.66
N ASP A 62 -12.22 0.08 -11.29
CA ASP A 62 -11.86 -0.68 -12.47
C ASP A 62 -11.77 -2.18 -12.18
N ALA A 63 -11.16 -2.56 -11.06
CA ALA A 63 -11.09 -3.96 -10.63
C ALA A 63 -12.50 -4.55 -10.39
N HIS A 64 -13.36 -3.79 -9.72
CA HIS A 64 -14.74 -4.20 -9.48
C HIS A 64 -15.51 -4.37 -10.79
N SER A 65 -15.47 -3.38 -11.69
CA SER A 65 -16.20 -3.41 -12.98
C SER A 65 -15.66 -4.46 -13.95
N SER A 66 -14.37 -4.81 -13.85
CA SER A 66 -13.74 -5.87 -14.64
C SER A 66 -14.05 -7.29 -14.14
N GLY A 67 -14.81 -7.43 -13.05
CA GLY A 67 -15.20 -8.72 -12.49
C GLY A 67 -14.14 -9.41 -11.64
N CYS A 68 -13.11 -8.69 -11.17
CA CYS A 68 -12.13 -9.24 -10.23
C CYS A 68 -12.82 -9.72 -8.95
N LYS A 69 -12.37 -10.86 -8.42
CA LYS A 69 -12.87 -11.46 -7.19
C LYS A 69 -11.89 -11.34 -6.03
N ARG A 70 -10.63 -11.01 -6.32
CA ARG A 70 -9.56 -10.80 -5.33
C ARG A 70 -8.90 -9.47 -5.60
N ILE A 71 -8.89 -8.57 -4.62
CA ILE A 71 -8.24 -7.27 -4.74
C ILE A 71 -7.29 -7.08 -3.56
N VAL A 72 -6.04 -6.76 -3.85
CA VAL A 72 -5.01 -6.48 -2.87
C VAL A 72 -4.49 -5.06 -3.07
N VAL A 73 -4.54 -4.24 -2.04
CA VAL A 73 -3.97 -2.88 -2.04
C VAL A 73 -2.66 -2.90 -1.24
N VAL A 74 -1.53 -2.61 -1.89
CA VAL A 74 -0.20 -2.58 -1.29
C VAL A 74 0.11 -1.14 -0.89
N THR A 75 0.40 -0.92 0.40
CA THR A 75 0.54 0.40 1.02
C THR A 75 1.84 0.46 1.86
N PRO A 76 2.46 1.63 2.07
CA PRO A 76 3.57 1.73 3.02
C PRO A 76 3.09 1.67 4.47
N LEU A 77 3.97 1.19 5.36
CA LEU A 77 3.73 1.10 6.81
C LEU A 77 3.42 2.45 7.46
N ILE A 78 3.93 3.56 6.89
CA ILE A 78 3.72 4.91 7.44
C ILE A 78 2.25 5.31 7.58
N GLY A 79 1.30 4.66 6.89
CA GLY A 79 -0.13 4.88 7.12
C GLY A 79 -0.56 4.53 8.56
N MET A 80 0.13 3.59 9.19
CA MET A 80 -0.16 3.15 10.55
C MET A 80 0.70 3.87 11.60
N SER A 81 1.96 4.17 11.27
CA SER A 81 2.91 4.80 12.21
C SER A 81 2.85 6.33 12.22
N GLY A 82 2.47 6.95 11.09
CA GLY A 82 2.89 8.31 10.78
C GLY A 82 4.40 8.39 10.54
N ALA A 83 4.87 9.54 10.04
CA ALA A 83 6.29 9.80 9.82
C ALA A 83 6.52 11.32 9.74
N ALA A 84 7.55 11.84 10.42
CA ALA A 84 7.71 13.27 10.68
C ALA A 84 7.77 14.14 9.41
N GLY A 85 8.36 13.61 8.34
CA GLY A 85 8.46 14.28 7.04
C GLY A 85 7.44 13.82 5.98
N TYR A 86 6.46 12.99 6.34
CA TYR A 86 5.67 12.25 5.35
C TYR A 86 4.17 12.23 5.68
N SER A 87 3.64 13.34 6.22
CA SER A 87 2.25 13.40 6.69
C SER A 87 1.23 13.18 5.58
N ALA A 88 1.44 13.77 4.39
CA ALA A 88 0.55 13.57 3.24
C ALA A 88 0.59 12.12 2.75
N GLN A 89 1.78 11.54 2.62
CA GLN A 89 1.95 10.14 2.22
C GLN A 89 1.36 9.15 3.23
N ALA A 90 1.53 9.42 4.52
CA ALA A 90 0.90 8.64 5.58
C ALA A 90 -0.64 8.73 5.50
N ALA A 91 -1.17 9.93 5.21
CA ALA A 91 -2.60 10.13 5.02
C ALA A 91 -3.14 9.33 3.82
N VAL A 92 -2.45 9.30 2.68
CA VAL A 92 -2.80 8.45 1.53
C VAL A 92 -2.81 6.98 1.91
N ALA A 93 -1.76 6.52 2.58
CA ALA A 93 -1.57 5.13 2.96
C ALA A 93 -2.67 4.62 3.91
N GLU A 94 -3.07 5.43 4.89
CA GLU A 94 -4.19 5.10 5.78
C GLU A 94 -5.54 5.24 5.08
N ALA A 95 -5.73 6.26 4.23
CA ALA A 95 -6.95 6.41 3.44
C ALA A 95 -7.20 5.18 2.56
N ALA A 96 -6.17 4.68 1.87
CA ALA A 96 -6.24 3.46 1.07
C ALA A 96 -6.68 2.25 1.91
N ARG A 97 -6.13 2.08 3.13
CA ARG A 97 -6.53 1.03 4.07
C ARG A 97 -7.98 1.14 4.54
N ILE A 98 -8.46 2.36 4.80
CA ILE A 98 -9.86 2.58 5.20
C ILE A 98 -10.81 2.31 4.03
N VAL A 99 -10.43 2.69 2.81
CA VAL A 99 -11.20 2.36 1.59
C VAL A 99 -11.28 0.86 1.39
N VAL A 100 -10.19 0.10 1.60
CA VAL A 100 -10.19 -1.38 1.55
C VAL A 100 -11.26 -1.98 2.46
N LYS A 101 -11.33 -1.55 3.73
CA LYS A 101 -12.34 -2.05 4.70
C LYS A 101 -13.76 -1.73 4.23
N SER A 102 -13.96 -0.53 3.69
CA SER A 102 -15.26 -0.09 3.19
C SER A 102 -15.70 -0.86 1.94
N ALA A 103 -14.77 -1.12 1.01
CA ALA A 103 -15.00 -1.91 -0.20
C ALA A 103 -15.29 -3.38 0.15
N ALA A 104 -14.52 -3.97 1.06
CA ALA A 104 -14.75 -5.34 1.56
C ALA A 104 -16.17 -5.52 2.10
N ARG A 105 -16.67 -4.58 2.90
CA ARG A 105 -18.04 -4.62 3.45
C ARG A 105 -19.11 -4.48 2.36
N GLN A 106 -18.85 -3.69 1.33
CA GLN A 106 -19.82 -3.42 0.26
C GLN A 106 -19.89 -4.57 -0.75
N TRP A 107 -18.75 -5.17 -1.09
CA TRP A 107 -18.62 -6.12 -2.20
C TRP A 107 -18.55 -7.59 -1.78
N GLY A 108 -18.47 -7.86 -0.46
CA GLY A 108 -18.46 -9.23 0.06
C GLY A 108 -19.69 -10.05 -0.37
N LYS A 109 -20.87 -9.44 -0.46
CA LYS A 109 -22.09 -10.09 -0.98
C LYS A 109 -21.98 -10.56 -2.43
N ASP A 110 -21.06 -9.98 -3.20
CA ASP A 110 -20.82 -10.29 -4.62
C ASP A 110 -19.64 -11.28 -4.79
N GLY A 111 -19.15 -11.84 -3.68
CA GLY A 111 -18.03 -12.78 -3.63
C GLY A 111 -16.66 -12.12 -3.88
N ILE A 112 -16.56 -10.80 -3.71
CA ILE A 112 -15.32 -10.04 -3.89
C ILE A 112 -14.68 -9.82 -2.52
N VAL A 113 -13.42 -10.24 -2.38
CA VAL A 113 -12.63 -9.93 -1.19
C VAL A 113 -11.57 -8.87 -1.49
N VAL A 114 -11.40 -7.94 -0.56
CA VAL A 114 -10.50 -6.79 -0.69
C VAL A 114 -9.64 -6.73 0.57
N ASN A 115 -8.32 -6.81 0.43
CA ASN A 115 -7.38 -6.75 1.54
C ASN A 115 -6.27 -5.75 1.27
N ALA A 116 -5.55 -5.36 2.32
CA ALA A 116 -4.35 -4.54 2.24
C ALA A 116 -3.11 -5.35 2.65
N VAL A 117 -1.98 -5.01 2.05
CA VAL A 117 -0.65 -5.46 2.44
C VAL A 117 0.22 -4.24 2.72
N ALA A 118 0.68 -4.08 3.96
CA ALA A 118 1.55 -3.00 4.36
C ALA A 118 3.02 -3.45 4.30
N LEU A 119 3.86 -2.74 3.55
CA LEU A 119 5.29 -3.02 3.43
C LEU A 119 6.11 -2.02 4.24
N GLU A 120 7.36 -2.37 4.52
CA GLU A 120 8.33 -1.44 5.08
C GLU A 120 8.40 -0.15 4.27
N SER A 121 8.51 0.97 4.97
CA SER A 121 8.59 2.31 4.38
C SER A 121 9.77 2.43 3.40
N ALA A 122 10.88 1.74 3.67
CA ALA A 122 12.04 1.68 2.78
C ALA A 122 11.71 1.13 1.38
N ALA A 123 10.72 0.24 1.22
CA ALA A 123 10.28 -0.24 -0.09
C ALA A 123 9.65 0.87 -0.96
N TYR A 124 9.24 1.97 -0.33
CA TYR A 124 8.69 3.17 -0.94
C TYR A 124 9.70 4.33 -1.02
N GLY A 125 10.97 4.08 -0.71
CA GLY A 125 12.02 5.11 -0.72
C GLY A 125 11.94 6.11 0.44
N ILE A 126 11.09 5.85 1.42
CA ILE A 126 10.94 6.72 2.60
C ILE A 126 12.23 6.66 3.42
N ASP A 127 12.83 7.83 3.64
CA ASP A 127 14.05 7.96 4.44
C ASP A 127 13.72 7.76 5.92
N GLU A 128 14.16 6.64 6.49
CA GLU A 128 13.95 6.30 7.90
C GLU A 128 14.63 7.29 8.86
N SER A 129 15.72 7.95 8.43
CA SER A 129 16.38 8.98 9.24
C SER A 129 15.53 10.24 9.41
N VAL A 130 14.59 10.47 8.47
CA VAL A 130 13.60 11.56 8.52
C VAL A 130 12.29 11.09 9.12
N ALA A 131 11.79 9.92 8.71
CA ALA A 131 10.51 9.37 9.16
C ALA A 131 10.50 9.06 10.65
N GLY A 132 11.66 8.66 11.20
CA GLY A 132 11.82 8.22 12.57
C GLY A 132 11.51 6.71 12.73
N PRO A 133 11.89 6.13 13.88
CA PRO A 133 11.68 4.72 14.14
C PRO A 133 10.19 4.40 14.32
N VAL A 134 9.75 3.28 13.76
CA VAL A 134 8.39 2.76 13.94
C VAL A 134 8.21 2.01 15.27
N SER A 135 9.30 1.53 15.87
CA SER A 135 9.32 0.85 17.17
C SER A 135 10.65 1.08 17.89
N ILE A 136 10.64 1.00 19.23
CA ILE A 136 11.85 0.99 20.05
C ILE A 136 12.48 -0.41 20.13
N ALA A 137 11.70 -1.45 19.84
CA ALA A 137 12.18 -2.82 19.83
C ALA A 137 12.97 -3.08 18.54
N PRO A 138 14.04 -3.90 18.58
CA PRO A 138 14.71 -4.34 17.37
C PRO A 138 13.74 -5.11 16.46
N ARG A 139 13.90 -4.95 15.15
CA ARG A 139 13.22 -5.77 14.14
C ARG A 139 13.47 -7.26 14.41
N ALA A 140 12.42 -8.07 14.31
CA ALA A 140 12.51 -9.50 14.61
C ALA A 140 13.33 -10.29 13.57
N MET A 141 13.17 -10.02 12.28
CA MET A 141 13.93 -10.63 11.19
C MET A 141 15.09 -9.76 10.74
N THR A 142 16.20 -10.38 10.35
CA THR A 142 17.39 -9.68 9.82
C THR A 142 17.52 -9.77 8.29
N ASN A 143 16.76 -10.65 7.65
CA ASN A 143 16.81 -10.86 6.21
C ASN A 143 15.82 -9.94 5.49
N GLU A 144 16.03 -9.77 4.19
CA GLU A 144 15.06 -9.11 3.31
C GLU A 144 13.70 -9.83 3.36
N VAL A 145 12.63 -9.05 3.38
CA VAL A 145 11.26 -9.54 3.48
C VAL A 145 10.58 -9.41 2.12
N SER A 146 9.90 -10.46 1.70
CA SER A 146 9.18 -10.50 0.41
C SER A 146 7.68 -10.55 0.63
N ALA A 147 6.96 -9.64 -0.02
CA ALA A 147 5.50 -9.62 -0.06
C ALA A 147 4.89 -10.60 -1.06
N LYS A 148 5.69 -11.21 -1.93
CA LYS A 148 5.23 -12.06 -3.03
C LYS A 148 4.31 -13.19 -2.54
N GLY A 149 4.74 -13.95 -1.55
CA GLY A 149 3.99 -15.12 -1.07
C GLY A 149 2.61 -14.77 -0.52
N ILE A 150 2.52 -13.73 0.32
CA ILE A 150 1.24 -13.31 0.91
C ILE A 150 0.32 -12.67 -0.14
N VAL A 151 0.86 -11.85 -1.05
CA VAL A 151 0.06 -11.26 -2.14
C VAL A 151 -0.49 -12.35 -3.04
N GLN A 152 0.33 -13.33 -3.44
CA GLN A 152 -0.12 -14.46 -4.26
C GLN A 152 -1.20 -15.28 -3.57
N TRP A 153 -1.07 -15.53 -2.26
CA TRP A 153 -2.10 -16.22 -1.50
C TRP A 153 -3.40 -15.41 -1.41
N LEU A 154 -3.34 -14.10 -1.14
CA LEU A 154 -4.51 -13.21 -1.13
C LEU A 154 -5.19 -13.11 -2.50
N CYS A 155 -4.44 -13.24 -3.58
CA CYS A 155 -4.95 -13.30 -4.96
C CYS A 155 -5.51 -14.68 -5.35
N SER A 156 -5.42 -15.69 -4.48
CA SER A 156 -5.88 -17.05 -4.75
C SER A 156 -7.30 -17.32 -4.22
N GLU A 157 -7.90 -18.44 -4.65
CA GLU A 157 -9.17 -18.89 -4.10
C GLU A 157 -9.08 -19.24 -2.60
N ALA A 158 -7.92 -19.71 -2.13
CA ALA A 158 -7.70 -20.16 -0.75
C ALA A 158 -7.83 -19.04 0.29
N ALA A 159 -7.75 -17.77 -0.13
CA ALA A 159 -7.98 -16.60 0.73
C ALA A 159 -9.44 -16.09 0.67
N GLY A 160 -10.38 -16.89 0.13
CA GLY A 160 -11.77 -16.48 -0.11
C GLY A 160 -12.56 -16.04 1.12
N ASP A 161 -12.16 -16.49 2.31
CA ASP A 161 -12.80 -16.12 3.60
C ASP A 161 -12.11 -14.95 4.30
N VAL A 162 -11.10 -14.34 3.67
CA VAL A 162 -10.29 -13.26 4.25
C VAL A 162 -10.56 -11.98 3.49
N THR A 163 -11.21 -11.01 4.15
CA THR A 163 -11.54 -9.71 3.55
C THR A 163 -11.46 -8.59 4.58
N GLY A 164 -11.18 -7.37 4.12
CA GLY A 164 -11.05 -6.17 4.95
C GLY A 164 -9.82 -6.16 5.86
N GLN A 165 -8.90 -7.10 5.69
CA GLN A 165 -7.73 -7.25 6.54
C GLN A 165 -6.57 -6.38 6.07
N THR A 166 -5.62 -6.13 6.98
CA THR A 166 -4.30 -5.62 6.62
C THR A 166 -3.25 -6.58 7.12
N PHE A 167 -2.43 -7.07 6.21
CA PHE A 167 -1.27 -7.90 6.52
C PHE A 167 -0.02 -7.04 6.51
N ILE A 168 0.76 -7.07 7.59
CA ILE A 168 2.00 -6.33 7.70
C ILE A 168 3.15 -7.26 7.31
N VAL A 169 4.00 -6.79 6.40
CA VAL A 169 5.09 -7.57 5.79
C VAL A 169 6.38 -6.79 5.93
N ASP A 170 6.84 -6.71 7.18
CA ASP A 170 7.97 -5.88 7.60
C ASP A 170 9.04 -6.67 8.40
N GLY A 171 8.86 -7.98 8.56
CA GLY A 171 9.76 -8.79 9.37
C GLY A 171 9.74 -8.43 10.86
N GLY A 172 8.64 -7.84 11.34
CA GLY A 172 8.41 -7.49 12.74
C GLY A 172 9.07 -6.18 13.16
N SER A 173 8.99 -5.13 12.35
CA SER A 173 9.45 -3.79 12.75
C SER A 173 8.35 -2.96 13.42
N TRP A 174 7.09 -3.15 13.04
CA TRP A 174 5.91 -2.45 13.58
C TRP A 174 5.35 -3.01 14.90
N MET A 175 5.72 -4.23 15.28
CA MET A 175 5.05 -4.99 16.37
C MET A 175 5.21 -4.40 17.77
#